data_AF-A0A970D4X5-F1
#
_entry.id   AF-A0A970D4X5-F1
#
_cell.length_a   1.000
_cell.length_b   1.000
_cell.length_c   1.000
_cell.angle_alpha   90.00
_cell.angle_beta   90.00
_cell.angle_gamma   90.00
#
_symmetry.space_group_name_H-M   'P 1'
#
loop_
_entity.id
_entity.type
_entity.pdbx_description
1 polymer ?
#
loop_
_entity_poly.entity_id
_entity_poly.type
_entity_poly.pdbx_seq_one_letter_code
_entity_poly.pdbx_strand_id
1 'polypeptide(L)'
;MGKEIQWLSFKTKAQKQAELDEYTKWAFKYGEGQKQKVEQILTRLFPKERLSLAMMTYLLARDAYYGMYGTKKSPDRNPIQDMYNVLSKKCYQVPKNDIPLYMALVIADERVSDTLDYPPDDVLRNVAGRLMERGWK
;
A
#
# COMPACT_ATOMS: atom_id res chain seq x y z
N MET A 1 -12.64 -37.44 15.69
CA MET A 1 -12.04 -36.20 16.23
C MET A 1 -12.74 -35.03 15.58
N GLY A 2 -13.41 -34.23 16.41
CA GLY A 2 -14.47 -33.30 16.01
C GLY A 2 -13.98 -32.17 15.12
N LYS A 3 -14.78 -31.84 14.11
CA LYS A 3 -14.68 -30.60 13.36
C LYS A 3 -15.15 -29.47 14.27
N GLU A 4 -14.24 -28.74 14.90
CA GLU A 4 -14.56 -27.45 15.51
C GLU A 4 -14.80 -26.45 14.40
N ILE A 5 -16.06 -26.07 14.26
CA ILE A 5 -16.48 -25.12 13.25
C ILE A 5 -16.23 -23.71 13.82
N GLN A 6 -15.32 -22.97 13.19
CA GLN A 6 -15.01 -21.57 13.51
C GLN A 6 -16.18 -20.64 13.11
N TRP A 7 -17.34 -20.75 13.76
CA TRP A 7 -18.52 -20.01 13.33
C TRP A 7 -18.53 -18.53 13.72
N LEU A 8 -17.84 -18.07 14.77
CA LEU A 8 -18.05 -16.71 15.29
C LEU A 8 -16.85 -16.16 16.08
N SER A 9 -15.78 -15.72 15.40
CA SER A 9 -14.81 -14.81 16.03
C SER A 9 -15.42 -13.40 16.11
N PHE A 10 -16.34 -13.19 17.05
CA PHE A 10 -16.86 -11.86 17.36
C PHE A 10 -15.77 -11.06 18.08
N LYS A 11 -14.92 -10.36 17.31
CA LYS A 11 -13.98 -9.40 17.88
C LYS A 11 -14.76 -8.28 18.57
N THR A 12 -14.44 -8.02 19.83
CA THR A 12 -14.98 -6.89 20.59
C THR A 12 -14.57 -5.57 19.95
N LYS A 13 -15.30 -4.47 20.24
CA LYS A 13 -14.92 -3.13 19.77
C LYS A 13 -13.49 -2.77 20.20
N ALA A 14 -13.11 -3.13 21.41
CA ALA A 14 -11.77 -2.89 21.94
C ALA A 14 -10.68 -3.65 21.17
N GLN A 15 -10.91 -4.93 20.83
CA GLN A 15 -9.98 -5.72 20.02
C GLN A 15 -9.82 -5.15 18.61
N LYS A 16 -10.92 -4.72 17.97
CA LYS A 16 -10.87 -4.08 16.65
C LYS A 16 -10.07 -2.77 16.68
N GLN A 17 -10.23 -1.98 17.74
CA GLN A 17 -9.48 -0.74 17.91
C GLN A 17 -7.99 -1.02 18.12
N ALA A 18 -7.64 -1.98 18.99
CA ALA A 18 -6.25 -2.36 19.22
C ALA A 18 -5.55 -2.84 17.94
N GLU A 19 -6.22 -3.68 17.15
CA GLU A 19 -5.68 -4.13 15.85
C GLU A 19 -5.52 -2.98 14.85
N LEU A 20 -6.47 -2.04 14.83
CA LEU A 20 -6.36 -0.85 13.99
C LEU A 20 -5.18 0.03 14.41
N ASP A 21 -4.97 0.21 15.71
CA ASP A 21 -3.88 1.01 16.24
C ASP A 21 -2.52 0.36 15.95
N GLU A 22 -2.43 -0.97 16.10
CA GLU A 22 -1.24 -1.75 15.72
C GLU A 22 -0.94 -1.65 14.23
N TYR A 23 -1.97 -1.82 13.39
CA TYR A 23 -1.82 -1.67 11.94
C TYR A 23 -1.40 -0.26 11.56
N THR A 24 -1.98 0.77 12.18
CA THR A 24 -1.66 2.17 11.90
C THR A 24 -0.20 2.48 12.25
N LYS A 25 0.29 1.98 13.40
CA LYS A 25 1.70 2.13 13.79
C LYS A 25 2.65 1.40 12.83
N TRP A 26 2.23 0.24 12.34
CA TRP A 26 3.00 -0.52 11.35
C TRP A 26 3.02 0.17 9.98
N ALA A 27 1.87 0.69 9.53
CA ALA A 27 1.71 1.34 8.23
C ALA A 27 2.41 2.70 8.17
N PHE A 28 2.40 3.46 9.28
CA PHE A 28 2.98 4.79 9.38
C PHE A 28 4.02 4.82 10.51
N LYS A 29 5.24 4.40 10.18
CA LYS A 29 6.39 4.31 11.09
C LYS A 29 6.66 5.62 11.85
N TYR A 30 6.44 6.77 11.20
CA TYR A 30 6.66 8.09 11.80
C TYR A 30 5.35 8.75 12.30
N GLY A 31 4.29 7.95 12.47
CA GLY A 31 3.02 8.37 13.05
C GLY A 31 2.15 9.22 12.14
N GLU A 32 1.25 10.00 12.75
CA GLU A 32 0.20 10.74 12.05
C GLU A 32 0.74 11.78 11.05
N GLY A 33 1.92 12.35 11.30
CA GLY A 33 2.56 13.27 10.35
C GLY A 33 2.87 12.62 9.00
N GLN A 34 3.35 11.37 9.02
CA GLN A 34 3.59 10.59 7.80
C GLN A 34 2.27 10.33 7.07
N LYS A 35 1.25 9.91 7.80
CA LYS A 35 -0.07 9.65 7.24
C LYS A 35 -0.64 10.89 6.54
N GLN A 36 -0.61 12.05 7.19
CA GLN A 36 -1.07 13.31 6.59
C GLN A 36 -0.29 13.69 5.33
N LYS A 37 1.03 13.45 5.30
CA LYS A 37 1.85 13.69 4.10
C LYS A 37 1.45 12.76 2.96
N VAL A 38 1.25 11.48 3.24
CA VAL A 38 0.76 10.50 2.25
C VAL A 38 -0.63 10.92 1.74
N GLU A 39 -1.55 11.33 2.60
CA GLU A 39 -2.88 11.81 2.21
C GLU A 39 -2.81 13.04 1.27
N GLN A 40 -1.93 13.99 1.57
CA GLN A 40 -1.69 15.16 0.71
C GLN A 40 -1.16 14.73 -0.66
N ILE A 41 -0.18 13.83 -0.71
CA ILE A 41 0.39 13.34 -1.97
C ILE A 41 -0.67 12.59 -2.78
N LEU A 42 -1.44 11.70 -2.15
CA LEU A 42 -2.52 10.96 -2.81
C LEU A 42 -3.56 11.90 -3.42
N THR A 43 -3.94 12.95 -2.71
CA THR A 43 -4.90 13.96 -3.20
C THR A 43 -4.35 14.71 -4.42
N ARG A 44 -3.05 15.01 -4.46
CA ARG A 44 -2.41 15.66 -5.62
C ARG A 44 -2.24 14.73 -6.81
N LEU A 45 -1.88 13.47 -6.57
CA LEU A 45 -1.63 12.48 -7.62
C LEU A 45 -2.93 11.97 -8.26
N PHE A 46 -3.99 11.80 -7.45
CA PHE A 46 -5.27 11.21 -7.85
C PHE A 46 -6.45 12.14 -7.51
N PRO A 47 -6.52 13.36 -8.09
CA PRO A 47 -7.51 14.37 -7.70
C PRO A 47 -8.96 13.98 -8.00
N LYS A 48 -9.18 12.96 -8.84
CA LYS A 48 -10.51 12.44 -9.19
C LYS A 48 -10.93 11.27 -8.32
N GLU A 49 -10.02 10.72 -7.52
CA GLU A 49 -10.28 9.57 -6.66
C GLU A 49 -10.68 10.04 -5.25
N ARG A 50 -11.57 9.31 -4.58
CA ARG A 50 -11.85 9.57 -3.17
C ARG A 50 -10.62 9.21 -2.35
N LEU A 51 -10.19 10.10 -1.46
CA LEU A 51 -9.00 9.89 -0.61
C LEU A 51 -9.01 8.55 0.11
N SER A 52 -10.18 8.10 0.60
CA SER A 52 -10.30 6.80 1.28
C SER A 52 -10.00 5.61 0.37
N LEU A 53 -10.37 5.68 -0.91
CA LEU A 53 -10.06 4.65 -1.89
C LEU A 53 -8.57 4.68 -2.24
N ALA A 54 -8.01 5.88 -2.43
CA ALA A 54 -6.60 6.05 -2.75
C ALA A 54 -5.70 5.56 -1.60
N MET A 55 -6.07 5.88 -0.36
CA MET A 55 -5.37 5.41 0.83
C MET A 55 -5.46 3.89 0.98
N MET A 56 -6.64 3.30 0.76
CA MET A 56 -6.81 1.84 0.76
C MET A 56 -5.90 1.17 -0.29
N THR A 57 -5.84 1.73 -1.50
CA THR A 57 -5.00 1.23 -2.59
C THR A 57 -3.51 1.34 -2.26
N TYR A 58 -3.08 2.46 -1.68
CA TYR A 58 -1.71 2.66 -1.19
C TYR A 58 -1.34 1.62 -0.11
N LEU A 59 -2.21 1.42 0.89
CA LEU A 59 -1.99 0.46 1.97
C LEU A 59 -1.92 -0.97 1.44
N LEU A 60 -2.79 -1.32 0.49
CA LEU A 60 -2.76 -2.62 -0.17
C LEU A 60 -1.45 -2.86 -0.93
N ALA A 61 -0.94 -1.83 -1.62
CA ALA A 61 0.36 -1.88 -2.28
C ALA A 61 1.50 -2.03 -1.24
N ARG A 62 1.45 -1.30 -0.13
CA ARG A 62 2.41 -1.41 0.97
C ARG A 62 2.44 -2.82 1.56
N ASP A 63 1.28 -3.39 1.89
CA ASP A 63 1.16 -4.76 2.38
C ASP A 63 1.81 -5.78 1.43
N ALA A 64 1.58 -5.59 0.12
CA ALA A 64 2.18 -6.41 -0.92
C ALA A 64 3.70 -6.20 -0.99
N TYR A 65 4.19 -4.97 -0.82
CA TYR A 65 5.62 -4.64 -0.75
C TYR A 65 6.33 -5.30 0.44
N TYR A 66 5.64 -5.56 1.54
CA TYR A 66 6.17 -6.29 2.70
C TYR A 66 5.86 -7.80 2.72
N GLY A 67 5.13 -8.28 1.72
CA GLY A 67 4.86 -9.71 1.52
C GLY A 67 3.79 -10.28 2.46
N MET A 68 2.88 -9.44 2.97
CA MET A 68 1.79 -9.85 3.86
C MET A 68 0.83 -10.87 3.22
N TYR A 69 0.82 -10.99 1.88
CA TYR A 69 -0.02 -11.92 1.13
C TYR A 69 0.66 -13.27 0.81
N GLY A 70 1.43 -13.79 1.75
CA GLY A 70 2.05 -15.12 1.64
C GLY A 70 3.36 -15.17 0.86
N THR A 71 3.91 -14.03 0.44
CA THR A 71 5.18 -13.95 -0.31
C THR A 71 6.40 -13.66 0.56
N LYS A 72 6.21 -13.34 1.86
CA LYS A 72 7.25 -12.88 2.81
C LYS A 72 8.51 -13.77 2.92
N LYS A 73 8.44 -15.07 2.59
CA LYS A 73 9.50 -16.05 2.88
C LYS A 73 10.28 -16.56 1.65
N SER A 74 9.97 -16.07 0.45
CA SER A 74 10.71 -16.50 -0.75
C SER A 74 12.02 -15.70 -0.90
N PRO A 75 13.19 -16.35 -1.05
CA PRO A 75 14.44 -15.65 -1.38
C PRO A 75 14.38 -14.96 -2.76
N ASP A 76 13.56 -15.47 -3.68
CA ASP A 76 13.35 -14.92 -5.03
C ASP A 76 12.23 -13.86 -5.08
N ARG A 77 11.82 -13.35 -3.91
CA ARG A 77 10.72 -12.40 -3.82
C ARG A 77 11.07 -11.11 -4.55
N ASN A 78 10.14 -10.67 -5.41
CA ASN A 78 10.20 -9.37 -6.06
C ASN A 78 9.06 -8.47 -5.52
N PRO A 79 9.34 -7.54 -4.59
CA PRO A 79 8.33 -6.65 -4.02
C PRO A 79 7.58 -5.82 -5.06
N ILE A 80 8.23 -5.48 -6.17
CA ILE A 80 7.62 -4.70 -7.25
C ILE A 80 6.58 -5.56 -7.98
N GLN A 81 6.92 -6.81 -8.29
CA GLN A 81 5.99 -7.76 -8.90
C GLN A 81 4.84 -8.09 -7.95
N ASP A 82 5.10 -8.23 -6.65
CA ASP A 82 4.07 -8.49 -5.64
C ASP A 82 3.02 -7.37 -5.62
N MET A 83 3.47 -6.11 -5.57
CA MET A 83 2.56 -4.96 -5.63
C MET A 83 1.72 -4.98 -6.90
N TYR A 84 2.35 -5.17 -8.07
CA TYR A 84 1.64 -5.22 -9.34
C TYR A 84 0.62 -6.36 -9.38
N ASN A 85 0.98 -7.57 -8.94
CA ASN A 85 0.10 -8.73 -8.91
C ASN A 85 -1.13 -8.50 -8.01
N VAL A 86 -0.94 -7.84 -6.87
CA VAL A 86 -2.05 -7.54 -5.94
C VAL A 86 -2.96 -6.46 -6.52
N LEU A 87 -2.41 -5.36 -7.02
CA LEU A 87 -3.19 -4.26 -7.57
C LEU A 87 -3.89 -4.61 -8.89
N SER A 88 -3.22 -5.35 -9.77
CA SER A 88 -3.80 -5.79 -11.05
C SER A 88 -4.95 -6.78 -10.88
N LYS A 89 -4.98 -7.58 -9.80
CA LYS A 89 -6.15 -8.43 -9.48
C LYS A 89 -7.36 -7.62 -9.01
N LYS A 90 -7.18 -6.34 -8.69
CA LYS A 90 -8.23 -5.40 -8.28
C LYS A 90 -8.63 -4.44 -9.42
N CYS A 91 -8.56 -4.89 -10.69
CA CYS A 91 -8.82 -4.13 -11.93
C CYS A 91 -10.04 -3.18 -11.91
N TYR A 92 -11.09 -3.47 -11.14
CA TYR A 92 -12.29 -2.62 -11.06
C TYR A 92 -12.18 -1.46 -10.05
N GLN A 93 -11.22 -1.53 -9.13
CA GLN A 93 -11.01 -0.53 -8.07
C GLN A 93 -9.84 0.40 -8.39
N VAL A 94 -8.84 -0.09 -9.13
CA VAL A 94 -7.63 0.67 -9.47
C VAL A 94 -7.44 0.64 -10.99
N PRO A 95 -7.49 1.80 -11.68
CA PRO A 95 -7.17 1.86 -13.10
C PRO A 95 -5.75 1.33 -13.35
N LYS A 96 -5.58 0.48 -14.37
CA LYS A 96 -4.26 -0.13 -14.66
C LYS A 96 -3.15 0.90 -14.88
N ASN A 97 -3.49 2.06 -15.44
CA ASN A 97 -2.56 3.15 -15.71
C ASN A 97 -2.09 3.86 -14.43
N ASP A 98 -2.84 3.72 -13.32
CA ASP A 98 -2.55 4.38 -12.05
C ASP A 98 -1.73 3.47 -11.11
N ILE A 99 -1.77 2.15 -11.33
CA ILE A 99 -1.01 1.15 -10.57
C ILE A 99 0.48 1.53 -10.40
N PRO A 100 1.23 1.91 -11.46
CA PRO A 100 2.64 2.25 -11.33
C PRO A 100 2.88 3.48 -10.45
N LEU A 101 1.91 4.40 -10.39
CA LEU A 101 2.03 5.62 -9.58
C LEU A 101 1.81 5.33 -8.09
N TYR A 102 0.89 4.43 -7.74
CA TYR A 102 0.77 3.90 -6.37
C TYR A 102 2.05 3.18 -5.94
N MET A 103 2.60 2.33 -6.81
CA MET A 103 3.84 1.61 -6.55
C MET A 103 5.03 2.57 -6.34
N ALA A 104 5.12 3.62 -7.17
CA ALA A 104 6.16 4.64 -7.05
C ALA A 104 6.10 5.35 -5.68
N LEU A 105 4.89 5.66 -5.19
CA LEU A 105 4.71 6.27 -3.88
C LEU A 105 5.16 5.34 -2.74
N VAL A 106 4.84 4.04 -2.79
CA VAL A 106 5.31 3.08 -1.78
C VAL A 106 6.84 3.00 -1.79
N ILE A 107 7.47 2.90 -2.97
CA ILE A 107 8.94 2.86 -3.08
C ILE A 107 9.58 4.14 -2.53
N ALA A 108 8.95 5.29 -2.76
CA ALA A 108 9.43 6.57 -2.24
C ALA A 108 9.28 6.64 -0.71
N ASP A 109 8.12 6.25 -0.19
CA ASP A 109 7.83 6.23 1.24
C ASP A 109 8.81 5.34 2.03
N GLU A 110 9.22 4.22 1.46
CA GLU A 110 10.23 3.34 2.05
C GLU A 110 11.63 3.95 2.17
N ARG A 111 11.91 5.01 1.40
CA ARG A 111 13.18 5.75 1.42
C ARG A 111 13.12 6.99 2.30
N VAL A 112 11.93 7.37 2.76
CA VAL A 112 11.71 8.56 3.56
C VAL A 112 12.20 8.35 4.99
N SER A 113 12.90 9.34 5.50
CA SER A 113 13.36 9.41 6.89
C SER A 113 12.30 10.04 7.80
N ASP A 114 12.61 10.24 9.06
CA ASP A 114 11.76 10.94 10.03
C ASP A 114 11.49 12.41 9.66
N THR A 115 12.26 13.00 8.75
CA THR A 115 12.03 14.34 8.19
C THR A 115 10.81 14.42 7.26
N LEU A 116 10.28 13.28 6.79
CA LEU A 116 9.16 13.22 5.86
C LEU A 116 9.40 13.94 4.51
N ASP A 117 10.65 13.94 4.04
CA ASP A 117 11.06 14.55 2.77
C ASP A 117 10.69 13.67 1.56
N TYR A 118 9.41 13.67 1.21
CA TYR A 118 8.93 12.98 0.01
C TYR A 118 9.42 13.67 -1.26
N PRO A 119 9.76 12.90 -2.31
CA PRO A 119 10.09 13.47 -3.60
C PRO A 119 8.89 14.21 -4.21
N PRO A 120 9.14 15.19 -5.09
CA PRO A 120 8.08 15.91 -5.79
C PRO A 120 7.31 15.00 -6.78
N ASP A 121 6.12 15.44 -7.16
CA ASP A 121 5.15 14.64 -7.92
C ASP A 121 5.67 14.23 -9.32
N ASP A 122 6.51 15.06 -9.96
CA ASP A 122 7.17 14.78 -11.23
C ASP A 122 8.16 13.61 -11.11
N VAL A 123 8.93 13.56 -10.02
CA VAL A 123 9.84 12.44 -9.73
C VAL A 123 9.06 11.15 -9.52
N LEU A 124 7.93 11.19 -8.82
CA LEU A 124 7.04 10.03 -8.65
C LEU A 124 6.49 9.55 -9.99
N ARG A 125 6.03 10.46 -10.86
CA ARG A 125 5.56 10.15 -12.22
C ARG A 125 6.66 9.56 -13.09
N ASN A 126 7.90 10.05 -12.97
CA ASN A 126 9.06 9.50 -13.69
C ASN A 126 9.41 8.08 -13.22
N VAL A 127 9.34 7.82 -11.91
CA VAL A 127 9.51 6.46 -11.37
C VAL A 127 8.41 5.54 -11.91
N ALA A 128 7.15 6.00 -11.91
CA ALA A 128 6.02 5.26 -12.46
C ALA A 128 6.20 4.94 -13.95
N GLY A 129 6.68 5.90 -14.76
CA GLY A 129 6.99 5.71 -16.17
C GLY A 129 8.04 4.63 -16.40
N ARG A 130 9.16 4.66 -15.66
CA ARG A 130 10.19 3.63 -15.72
C ARG A 130 9.69 2.25 -15.30
N LEU A 131 8.77 2.19 -14.36
CA LEU A 131 8.11 0.93 -14.01
C LEU A 131 7.34 0.41 -15.23
N MET A 132 6.57 1.24 -15.94
CA MET A 132 5.86 0.79 -17.15
C MET A 132 6.79 0.32 -18.27
N GLU A 133 7.90 1.04 -18.53
CA GLU A 133 8.87 0.71 -19.58
C GLU A 133 9.57 -0.63 -19.35
N ARG A 134 9.77 -1.03 -18.09
CA ARG A 134 10.36 -2.32 -17.73
C ARG A 134 9.47 -3.53 -18.04
N GLY A 135 8.28 -3.31 -18.60
CA GLY A 135 7.48 -4.35 -19.22
C GLY A 135 7.08 -5.45 -18.26
N TRP A 136 6.17 -5.15 -17.33
CA TRP A 136 5.54 -6.17 -16.47
C TRP A 136 4.49 -6.95 -17.27
N LYS A 137 4.97 -7.83 -18.16
CA LYS A 137 4.21 -8.92 -18.78
C LYS A 137 4.26 -10.17 -17.91
#